data_AF-A0A9E5NKR2-F1
#
_entry.id   AF-A0A9E5NKR2-F1
#
_cell.length_a   1.000
_cell.length_b   1.000
_cell.length_c   1.000
_cell.angle_alpha   90.00
_cell.angle_beta   90.00
_cell.angle_gamma   90.00
#
_symmetry.space_group_name_H-M   'P 1'
#
loop_
_entity.id
_entity.type
_entity.pdbx_description
1 polymer ?
#
loop_
_entity_poly.entity_id
_entity_poly.type
_entity_poly.pdbx_seq_one_letter_code
_entity_poly.pdbx_strand_id
1 'polypeptide(L)'
;MMSLEMMKSILATIALALAVAQAIAGLRLRGHAKSLSLPIRYLRPWHRWGGDARLLLTVLVAFLCVTHFTFGTYSLRVPLHVILGTQAIAVMLAKVIIARRFRAYLRRTLILGTIAGLSLSGAFTASALWYMLLLW
;
A
#
# COMPACT_ATOMS: atom_id res chain seq x y z
N MET A 1 -27.13 6.18 -1.52
CA MET A 1 -25.90 7.01 -1.54
C MET A 1 -24.80 6.24 -0.80
N MET A 2 -23.60 6.13 -1.37
CA MET A 2 -22.47 5.46 -0.70
C MET A 2 -21.90 6.37 0.40
N SER A 3 -21.73 5.86 1.62
CA SER A 3 -21.12 6.64 2.72
C SER A 3 -19.62 6.86 2.48
N LEU A 4 -19.07 7.95 3.04
CA LEU A 4 -17.63 8.21 2.97
C LEU A 4 -16.80 7.08 3.61
N GLU A 5 -17.32 6.46 4.67
CA GLU A 5 -16.73 5.29 5.32
C GLU A 5 -16.61 4.09 4.38
N MET A 6 -17.71 3.76 3.69
CA MET A 6 -17.75 2.67 2.73
C MET A 6 -16.79 2.93 1.57
N MET A 7 -16.77 4.15 1.05
CA MET A 7 -15.84 4.55 -0.01
C MET A 7 -14.38 4.38 0.42
N LYS A 8 -14.02 4.88 1.62
CA LYS A 8 -12.68 4.75 2.19
C LYS A 8 -12.26 3.29 2.32
N SER A 9 -13.15 2.43 2.82
CA SER A 9 -12.88 1.00 3.00
C SER A 9 -12.68 0.28 1.66
N ILE A 10 -13.48 0.61 0.64
CA ILE A 10 -13.30 0.09 -0.73
C ILE A 10 -11.95 0.53 -1.30
N LEU A 11 -11.62 1.82 -1.23
CA LEU A 11 -10.36 2.35 -1.74
C LEU A 11 -9.14 1.73 -1.02
N ALA A 12 -9.22 1.56 0.31
CA ALA A 12 -8.18 0.91 1.10
C ALA A 12 -8.01 -0.57 0.71
N THR A 13 -9.10 -1.28 0.41
CA THR A 13 -9.09 -2.66 -0.06
C THR A 13 -8.43 -2.77 -1.44
N ILE A 14 -8.78 -1.88 -2.36
CA ILE A 14 -8.16 -1.80 -3.69
C ILE A 14 -6.66 -1.49 -3.56
N ALA A 15 -6.27 -0.58 -2.65
CA ALA A 15 -4.86 -0.26 -2.39
C ALA A 15 -4.08 -1.49 -1.88
N LEU A 16 -4.68 -2.29 -0.99
CA LEU A 16 -4.09 -3.51 -0.48
C LEU A 16 -3.98 -4.59 -1.58
N ALA A 17 -5.03 -4.78 -2.38
CA ALA A 17 -5.02 -5.70 -3.52
C ALA A 17 -3.93 -5.33 -4.54
N LEU A 18 -3.81 -4.04 -4.87
CA LEU A 18 -2.71 -3.53 -5.70
C LEU A 18 -1.36 -3.78 -5.04
N ALA A 19 -1.21 -3.60 -3.72
CA ALA A 19 0.04 -3.87 -3.03
C ALA A 19 0.48 -5.33 -3.15
N VAL A 20 -0.44 -6.27 -2.97
CA VAL A 20 -0.19 -7.71 -3.14
C VAL A 20 0.20 -8.03 -4.57
N ALA A 21 -0.57 -7.55 -5.54
CA ALA A 21 -0.33 -7.85 -6.94
C ALA A 21 1.00 -7.21 -7.44
N GLN A 22 1.35 -6.03 -6.93
CA GLN A 22 2.65 -5.39 -7.16
C GLN A 22 3.82 -6.13 -6.50
N ALA A 23 3.62 -6.75 -5.35
CA ALA A 23 4.63 -7.60 -4.70
C ALA A 23 4.90 -8.85 -5.55
N ILE A 24 3.85 -9.52 -6.03
CA ILE A 24 3.95 -10.68 -6.93
C ILE A 24 4.68 -10.30 -8.23
N ALA A 25 4.28 -9.19 -8.86
CA ALA A 25 4.94 -8.68 -10.06
C ALA A 25 6.42 -8.39 -9.82
N GLY A 26 6.75 -7.74 -8.70
CA GLY A 26 8.14 -7.44 -8.31
C GLY A 26 8.99 -8.70 -8.08
N LEU A 27 8.45 -9.73 -7.41
CA LEU A 27 9.12 -11.01 -7.21
C LEU A 27 9.38 -11.74 -8.53
N ARG A 28 8.38 -11.74 -9.43
CA ARG A 28 8.51 -12.35 -10.75
C ARG A 28 9.56 -11.65 -11.62
N LEU A 29 9.58 -10.32 -11.62
CA LEU A 29 10.56 -9.51 -12.36
C LEU A 29 12.00 -9.70 -11.86
N ARG A 30 12.18 -10.08 -10.58
CA ARG A 30 13.49 -10.41 -9.99
C ARG A 30 13.88 -11.88 -10.16
N GLY A 31 13.01 -12.71 -10.73
CA GLY A 31 13.28 -14.13 -10.96
C GLY A 31 13.00 -15.05 -9.76
N HIS A 32 12.37 -14.56 -8.68
CA HIS A 32 12.01 -15.38 -7.53
C HIS A 32 10.73 -16.20 -7.73
N ALA A 33 9.82 -15.78 -8.62
CA ALA A 33 8.52 -16.43 -8.84
C ALA A 33 8.37 -17.04 -10.25
N LYS A 34 9.38 -17.77 -10.75
CA LYS A 34 9.42 -18.25 -12.16
C LYS A 34 8.24 -19.15 -12.56
N SER A 35 7.62 -19.83 -11.59
CA SER A 35 6.45 -20.70 -11.80
C SER A 35 5.22 -19.95 -12.35
N LEU A 36 5.10 -18.64 -12.11
CA LEU A 36 4.02 -17.85 -12.67
C LEU A 36 4.24 -17.60 -14.17
N SER A 37 3.28 -18.03 -14.99
CA SER A 37 3.25 -17.90 -16.47
C SER A 37 2.93 -16.48 -16.96
N LEU A 38 3.27 -15.45 -16.18
CA LEU A 38 3.02 -14.05 -16.53
C LEU A 38 4.08 -13.53 -17.53
N PRO A 39 3.68 -12.97 -18.68
CA PRO A 39 4.64 -12.43 -19.66
C PRO A 39 5.39 -11.23 -19.09
N ILE A 40 6.72 -11.33 -19.00
CA ILE A 40 7.60 -10.27 -18.46
C ILE A 40 7.40 -8.92 -19.19
N ARG A 41 7.11 -8.97 -20.50
CA ARG A 41 6.92 -7.78 -21.35
C ARG A 41 5.79 -6.86 -20.85
N TYR A 42 4.70 -7.42 -20.32
CA TYR A 42 3.58 -6.65 -19.78
C TYR A 42 3.75 -6.38 -18.28
N LEU A 43 4.45 -7.26 -17.58
CA LEU A 43 4.64 -7.15 -16.14
C LEU A 43 5.49 -5.95 -15.75
N ARG A 44 6.47 -5.57 -16.59
CA ARG A 44 7.36 -4.43 -16.33
C ARG A 44 6.62 -3.08 -16.34
N PRO A 45 5.86 -2.70 -17.38
CA PRO A 45 5.07 -1.46 -17.34
C PRO A 45 3.98 -1.53 -16.26
N TRP A 46 3.35 -2.69 -16.06
CA TRP A 46 2.34 -2.88 -15.03
C TRP A 46 2.90 -2.71 -13.60
N HIS A 47 4.14 -3.14 -13.36
CA HIS A 47 4.81 -2.93 -12.08
C HIS A 47 5.12 -1.45 -11.79
N ARG A 48 5.45 -0.68 -12.84
CA ARG A 48 5.76 0.75 -12.70
C ARG A 48 4.48 1.57 -12.49
N TRP A 49 3.54 1.48 -13.43
CA TRP A 49 2.30 2.25 -13.37
C TRP A 49 1.42 1.83 -12.20
N GLY A 50 1.32 0.53 -11.90
CA GLY A 50 0.55 0.08 -10.74
C GLY A 50 1.22 0.42 -9.41
N GLY A 51 2.55 0.58 -9.38
CA GLY A 51 3.27 1.12 -8.23
C GLY A 51 2.92 2.60 -7.96
N ASP A 52 2.87 3.42 -9.02
CA ASP A 52 2.47 4.83 -8.93
C ASP A 52 0.99 4.97 -8.53
N ALA A 53 0.11 4.18 -9.16
CA ALA A 53 -1.33 4.15 -8.82
C ALA A 53 -1.56 3.75 -7.36
N ARG A 54 -0.85 2.73 -6.87
CA ARG A 54 -0.90 2.34 -5.45
C ARG A 54 -0.51 3.50 -4.54
N LEU A 55 0.56 4.22 -4.84
CA LEU A 55 1.01 5.35 -4.03
C LEU A 55 -0.05 6.44 -3.98
N LEU A 56 -0.58 6.85 -5.14
CA LEU A 56 -1.63 7.87 -5.23
C LEU A 56 -2.89 7.46 -4.46
N LEU A 57 -3.31 6.21 -4.60
CA LEU A 57 -4.48 5.68 -3.90
C LEU A 57 -4.26 5.64 -2.38
N THR A 58 -3.06 5.27 -1.93
CA THR A 58 -2.71 5.29 -0.50
C THR A 58 -2.74 6.71 0.06
N VAL A 59 -2.21 7.68 -0.67
CA VAL A 59 -2.25 9.12 -0.29
C VAL A 59 -3.69 9.62 -0.24
N LEU A 60 -4.53 9.26 -1.22
CA LEU A 60 -5.95 9.64 -1.24
C LEU A 60 -6.70 9.06 -0.03
N VAL A 61 -6.49 7.77 0.30
CA VAL A 61 -7.10 7.14 1.48
C VAL A 61 -6.64 7.83 2.77
N ALA A 62 -5.34 8.14 2.88
CA ALA A 62 -4.81 8.85 4.05
C ALA A 62 -5.37 10.27 4.16
N PHE A 63 -5.50 10.99 3.05
CA PHE A 63 -6.14 12.31 3.01
C PHE A 63 -7.57 12.22 3.56
N LEU A 64 -8.38 11.28 3.05
CA LEU A 64 -9.74 11.06 3.54
C LEU A 64 -9.75 10.75 5.04
N CYS A 65 -8.85 9.87 5.52
CA CYS A 65 -8.70 9.54 6.94
C CYS A 65 -8.42 10.78 7.81
N VAL A 66 -7.57 11.71 7.35
CA VAL A 66 -7.13 12.87 8.13
C VAL A 66 -8.17 14.00 8.11
N THR A 67 -8.87 14.20 6.99
CA THR A 67 -9.79 15.35 6.83
C THR A 67 -11.22 15.08 7.26
N HIS A 68 -11.69 13.83 7.19
CA HIS A 68 -13.11 13.51 7.37
C HIS A 68 -13.41 12.59 8.56
N PHE A 69 -12.41 12.03 9.22
CA PHE A 69 -12.62 11.11 10.34
C PHE A 69 -12.00 11.64 11.62
N THR A 70 -12.81 11.73 12.67
CA THR A 70 -12.35 12.06 14.02
C THR A 70 -11.66 10.85 14.66
N PHE A 71 -10.62 11.11 15.46
CA PHE A 71 -9.87 10.07 16.17
C PHE A 71 -10.39 9.91 17.60
N GLY A 72 -10.67 8.66 18.00
CA GLY A 72 -10.90 8.29 19.40
C GLY A 72 -9.58 7.92 20.08
N THR A 73 -9.22 8.59 21.17
CA THR A 73 -7.86 8.55 21.75
C THR A 73 -7.54 7.34 22.62
N TYR A 74 -8.50 6.42 22.85
CA TYR A 74 -8.40 5.43 23.94
C TYR A 74 -8.01 4.00 23.51
N SER A 75 -7.57 3.76 22.27
CA SER A 75 -7.19 2.42 21.82
C SER A 75 -5.85 2.39 21.09
N LEU A 76 -5.04 1.35 21.35
CA LEU A 76 -3.76 1.10 20.68
C LEU A 76 -3.87 1.05 19.14
N ARG A 77 -5.07 0.75 18.63
CA ARG A 77 -5.39 0.71 17.20
C ARG A 77 -5.12 2.04 16.50
N VAL A 78 -5.46 3.16 17.12
CA VAL A 78 -5.32 4.50 16.52
C VAL A 78 -3.86 4.90 16.30
N PRO A 79 -2.97 4.86 17.31
CA PRO A 79 -1.56 5.15 17.08
C PRO A 79 -0.92 4.16 16.10
N LEU A 80 -1.28 2.86 16.13
CA LEU A 80 -0.80 1.89 15.14
C LEU A 80 -1.23 2.27 13.71
N HIS A 81 -2.48 2.66 13.51
CA HIS A 81 -2.98 3.07 12.19
C HIS A 81 -2.22 4.28 11.65
N VAL A 82 -2.01 5.31 12.47
CA VAL A 82 -1.31 6.53 12.08
C VAL A 82 0.16 6.24 11.78
N ILE A 83 0.87 5.53 12.67
CA ILE A 83 2.30 5.21 12.50
C ILE A 83 2.50 4.37 11.24
N LEU A 84 1.74 3.29 11.08
CA LEU A 84 1.88 2.38 9.95
C LEU A 84 1.43 3.03 8.64
N GLY A 85 0.39 3.86 8.66
CA GLY A 85 -0.08 4.62 7.50
C GLY A 85 0.97 5.62 7.02
N THR A 86 1.53 6.41 7.93
CA THR A 86 2.60 7.37 7.62
C THR A 86 3.86 6.65 7.13
N GLN A 87 4.27 5.56 7.79
CA GLN A 87 5.41 4.75 7.36
C GLN A 87 5.21 4.18 5.95
N ALA A 88 4.01 3.69 5.62
CA ALA A 88 3.70 3.16 4.30
C ALA A 88 3.91 4.21 3.20
N ILE A 89 3.42 5.44 3.40
CA ILE A 89 3.56 6.54 2.44
C ILE A 89 5.02 6.97 2.32
N ALA A 90 5.69 7.23 3.44
CA ALA A 90 7.07 7.71 3.46
C ALA A 90 8.03 6.73 2.78
N VAL A 91 7.93 5.43 3.11
CA VAL A 91 8.78 4.39 2.53
C VAL A 91 8.47 4.20 1.04
N MET A 92 7.21 4.29 0.62
CA MET A 92 6.85 4.16 -0.77
C MET A 92 7.31 5.36 -1.61
N LEU A 93 7.23 6.57 -1.08
CA LEU A 93 7.83 7.76 -1.68
C LEU A 93 9.35 7.61 -1.81
N ALA A 94 10.04 7.20 -0.74
CA ALA A 94 11.48 6.95 -0.77
C ALA A 94 11.85 5.90 -1.83
N LYS A 95 11.07 4.82 -1.94
CA LYS A 95 11.24 3.80 -2.99
C LYS A 95 11.12 4.39 -4.39
N VAL A 96 10.13 5.23 -4.63
CA VAL A 96 9.92 5.90 -5.94
C VAL A 96 11.09 6.83 -6.26
N ILE A 97 11.54 7.63 -5.30
CA ILE A 97 12.71 8.52 -5.45
C ILE A 97 13.96 7.71 -5.80
N ILE A 98 14.24 6.63 -5.06
CA ILE A 98 15.38 5.75 -5.33
C ILE A 98 15.27 5.12 -6.73
N ALA A 99 14.09 4.63 -7.09
CA ALA A 99 13.88 3.99 -8.39
C ALA A 99 14.07 4.96 -9.58
N ARG A 100 13.73 6.25 -9.40
CA ARG A 100 13.80 7.27 -10.46
C ARG A 100 15.15 8.01 -10.51
N ARG A 101 15.76 8.30 -9.36
CA ARG A 101 16.94 9.17 -9.26
C ARG A 101 18.23 8.46 -8.87
N PHE A 102 18.17 7.37 -8.11
CA PHE A 102 19.35 6.74 -7.52
C PHE A 102 19.52 5.28 -7.94
N ARG A 103 19.91 5.06 -9.20
CA ARG A 103 20.06 3.72 -9.79
C ARG A 103 20.99 2.78 -8.99
N ALA A 104 22.01 3.34 -8.32
CA ALA A 104 22.94 2.57 -7.48
C ALA A 104 22.25 1.77 -6.36
N TYR A 105 21.09 2.23 -5.88
CA TYR A 105 20.35 1.59 -4.77
C TYR A 105 19.14 0.77 -5.23
N LEU A 106 19.02 0.46 -6.53
CA LEU A 106 17.87 -0.31 -7.05
C LEU A 106 17.68 -1.67 -6.37
N ARG A 107 18.74 -2.30 -5.86
CA ARG A 107 18.63 -3.55 -5.08
C ARG A 107 17.81 -3.36 -3.79
N ARG A 108 17.85 -2.19 -3.15
CA ARG A 108 17.12 -1.89 -1.91
C ARG A 108 15.61 -1.70 -2.12
N THR A 109 15.15 -1.49 -3.35
CA THR A 109 13.73 -1.25 -3.65
C THR A 109 12.81 -2.43 -3.34
N LEU A 110 13.37 -3.66 -3.23
CA LEU A 110 12.61 -4.82 -2.75
C LEU A 110 12.27 -4.66 -1.26
N ILE A 111 13.29 -4.42 -0.43
CA ILE A 111 13.15 -4.22 1.02
C ILE A 111 12.17 -3.09 1.30
N LEU A 112 12.34 -1.93 0.65
CA LEU A 112 11.43 -0.80 0.78
C LEU A 112 10.00 -1.15 0.35
N GLY A 113 9.85 -1.93 -0.73
CA GLY A 113 8.54 -2.41 -1.18
C GLY A 113 7.86 -3.31 -0.14
N THR A 114 8.62 -4.19 0.49
CA THR A 114 8.13 -5.09 1.56
C THR A 114 7.73 -4.29 2.78
N ILE A 115 8.57 -3.36 3.27
CA ILE A 115 8.24 -2.51 4.41
C ILE A 115 6.97 -1.70 4.13
N ALA A 116 6.87 -1.05 2.96
CA ALA A 116 5.68 -0.31 2.58
C ALA A 116 4.44 -1.20 2.47
N GLY A 117 4.59 -2.43 1.96
CA GLY A 117 3.54 -3.45 1.90
C GLY A 117 3.01 -3.82 3.28
N LEU A 118 3.90 -4.25 4.17
CA LEU A 118 3.55 -4.66 5.53
C LEU A 118 2.94 -3.50 6.34
N SER A 119 3.48 -2.30 6.20
CA SER A 119 2.95 -1.10 6.86
C SER A 119 1.52 -0.80 6.39
N LEU A 120 1.27 -0.87 5.08
CA LEU A 120 -0.08 -0.68 4.54
C LEU A 120 -1.04 -1.77 5.02
N SER A 121 -0.63 -3.04 5.03
CA SER A 121 -1.43 -4.15 5.55
C SER A 121 -1.79 -3.95 7.02
N GLY A 122 -0.82 -3.55 7.86
CA GLY A 122 -1.09 -3.29 9.26
C GLY A 122 -2.01 -2.09 9.48
N ALA A 123 -1.84 -1.00 8.72
CA ALA A 123 -2.74 0.15 8.77
C ALA A 123 -4.16 -0.21 8.30
N PHE A 124 -4.30 -1.07 7.30
CA PHE A 124 -5.58 -1.61 6.83
C PHE A 124 -6.26 -2.46 7.91
N THR A 125 -5.51 -3.36 8.56
CA THR A 125 -6.01 -4.19 9.66
C THR A 125 -6.49 -3.35 10.83
N ALA A 126 -5.72 -2.32 11.20
CA ALA A 126 -6.07 -1.38 12.27
C ALA A 126 -7.22 -0.42 11.91
N SER A 127 -7.78 -0.49 10.70
CA SER A 127 -8.93 0.34 10.30
C SER A 127 -9.98 -0.49 9.57
N ALA A 128 -9.89 -0.58 8.24
CA ALA A 128 -10.94 -1.16 7.41
C ALA A 128 -11.33 -2.58 7.82
N LEU A 129 -10.35 -3.47 8.06
CA LEU A 129 -10.64 -4.85 8.45
C LEU A 129 -11.33 -4.94 9.81
N TRP A 130 -10.89 -4.12 10.78
CA TRP A 130 -11.49 -4.08 12.10
C TRP A 130 -12.97 -3.69 12.01
N TYR A 131 -13.29 -2.61 11.29
CA TYR A 131 -14.68 -2.18 11.13
C TYR A 131 -15.52 -3.21 10.34
N MET A 132 -14.93 -3.91 9.37
CA MET A 132 -15.64 -4.94 8.59
C MET A 132 -15.89 -6.24 9.36
N LEU A 133 -15.04 -6.62 10.32
CA LEU A 133 -15.13 -7.91 11.02
C LEU A 133 -15.72 -7.82 12.44
N LEU A 134 -15.49 -6.70 13.15
CA LEU A 134 -15.71 -6.62 14.61
C LEU A 134 -16.75 -5.57 15.03
N LEU A 135 -17.36 -4.86 14.10
CA LEU A 135 -18.37 -3.82 14.37
C LEU A 135 -19.63 -3.99 13.50
N TRP A 136 -20.15 -5.22 13.45
CA TRP A 136 -21.54 -5.50 13.06
C TRP A 136 -22.45 -5.45 14.29
#